data_AF-A0AAE2MRX8-F1
#
_entry.id   AF-A0AAE2MRX8-F1
#
_cell.length_a   1.000
_cell.length_b   1.000
_cell.length_c   1.000
_cell.angle_alpha   90.00
_cell.angle_beta   90.00
_cell.angle_gamma   90.00
#
_symmetry.space_group_name_H-M   'P 1'
#
loop_
_entity.id
_entity.type
_entity.pdbx_description
1 polymer ?
#
loop_
_entity_poly.entity_id
_entity_poly.type
_entity_poly.pdbx_seq_one_letter_code
_entity_poly.pdbx_strand_id
1 'polypeptide(L)'
;MPLVSIAMYVTSEPLADATSELWAFLRHYLSQAGVQDLPERLDRTVPYDEAWLRPDLLLSQACGYPFAKSLRGRVRLVATPIARR
;
A
#
# COMPACT_ATOMS: atom_id res chain seq x y z
N MET A 1 4.52 14.28 5.89
CA MET A 1 3.24 13.60 5.62
C MET A 1 3.57 12.16 5.26
N PRO A 2 2.88 11.16 5.81
CA PRO A 2 3.17 9.77 5.48
C PRO A 2 2.88 9.47 4.01
N LEU A 3 3.59 8.49 3.46
CA LEU A 3 3.43 7.99 2.09
C LEU A 3 2.44 6.82 2.07
N VAL A 4 1.55 6.80 1.10
CA VAL A 4 0.75 5.61 0.77
C VAL A 4 0.89 5.29 -0.71
N SER A 5 1.38 4.08 -1.01
CA SER A 5 1.52 3.59 -2.38
C SER A 5 1.14 2.12 -2.39
N ILE A 6 0.01 1.78 -3.01
CA ILE A 6 -0.48 0.40 -3.05
C ILE A 6 -0.23 -0.27 -4.41
N ALA A 7 0.54 0.37 -5.28
CA ALA A 7 1.01 -0.27 -6.51
C ALA A 7 1.93 -1.44 -6.16
N MET A 8 1.70 -2.59 -6.79
CA MET A 8 2.53 -3.79 -6.64
C MET A 8 3.43 -4.02 -7.87
N TYR A 9 2.99 -3.55 -9.04
CA TYR A 9 3.66 -3.60 -10.35
C TYR A 9 3.28 -2.33 -11.14
N VAL A 10 3.60 -2.32 -12.45
CA VAL A 10 3.13 -1.29 -13.39
C VAL A 10 1.60 -1.22 -13.37
N THR A 11 1.07 -0.01 -13.22
CA THR A 11 -0.36 0.25 -13.02
C THR A 11 -1.00 0.68 -14.34
N SER A 12 -1.94 -0.11 -14.85
CA SER A 12 -2.86 0.34 -15.92
C SER A 12 -3.96 1.24 -15.35
N GLU A 13 -4.64 2.03 -16.19
CA GLU A 13 -5.69 2.95 -15.73
C GLU A 13 -6.80 2.26 -14.92
N PRO A 14 -7.39 1.11 -15.35
CA PRO A 14 -8.42 0.44 -14.54
C PRO A 14 -7.91 -0.02 -13.17
N LEU A 15 -6.64 -0.42 -13.09
CA LEU A 15 -6.02 -0.81 -11.82
C LEU A 15 -5.76 0.42 -10.94
N ALA A 16 -5.42 1.57 -11.54
CA ALA A 16 -5.23 2.83 -10.83
C ALA A 16 -6.53 3.30 -10.16
N ASP A 17 -7.67 3.12 -10.83
CA ASP A 17 -8.98 3.48 -10.29
C ASP A 17 -9.37 2.53 -9.14
N ALA A 18 -9.29 1.22 -9.37
CA ALA A 18 -9.60 0.23 -8.34
C ALA A 18 -8.73 0.37 -7.08
N THR A 19 -7.44 0.70 -7.25
CA THR A 19 -6.55 0.97 -6.11
C THR A 19 -6.89 2.27 -5.40
N SER A 20 -7.33 3.30 -6.13
CA SER A 20 -7.78 4.56 -5.53
C SER A 20 -9.05 4.38 -4.70
N GLU A 21 -10.01 3.59 -5.19
CA GLU A 21 -11.21 3.23 -4.44
C GLU A 21 -10.89 2.40 -3.19
N LEU A 22 -9.99 1.42 -3.31
CA LEU A 22 -9.52 0.64 -2.17
C LEU A 22 -8.88 1.53 -1.11
N TRP A 23 -8.05 2.50 -1.52
CA TRP A 23 -7.47 3.44 -0.58
C TRP A 23 -8.52 4.32 0.09
N ALA A 24 -9.48 4.86 -0.66
CA ALA A 24 -10.55 5.66 -0.09
C ALA A 24 -11.35 4.88 0.98
N PHE A 25 -11.65 3.62 0.72
CA PHE A 25 -12.27 2.70 1.67
C PHE A 25 -11.40 2.52 2.93
N LEU A 26 -10.12 2.14 2.77
CA LEU A 26 -9.21 1.92 3.90
C LEU A 26 -9.02 3.19 4.72
N ARG A 27 -8.81 4.34 4.06
CA ARG A 27 -8.65 5.65 4.70
C ARG A 27 -9.83 6.01 5.58
N HIS A 28 -11.07 5.74 5.12
CA HIS A 28 -12.27 5.98 5.93
C HIS A 28 -12.20 5.20 7.24
N TYR A 29 -11.95 3.90 7.20
CA TYR A 29 -11.89 3.07 8.41
C TYR A 29 -10.68 3.35 9.29
N LEU A 30 -9.51 3.65 8.70
CA LEU A 30 -8.33 4.07 9.46
C LEU A 30 -8.58 5.38 10.22
N SER A 31 -9.30 6.32 9.59
CA SER A 31 -9.71 7.57 10.25
C SER A 31 -10.67 7.32 11.40
N GLN A 32 -11.67 6.45 11.23
CA GLN A 32 -12.58 6.06 12.32
C GLN A 32 -11.86 5.33 13.46
N ALA A 33 -10.78 4.61 13.15
CA ALA A 33 -9.92 3.97 14.15
C ALA A 33 -8.93 4.95 14.84
N GLY A 34 -8.98 6.24 14.52
CA GLY A 34 -8.15 7.27 15.15
C GLY A 34 -6.76 7.45 14.55
N VAL A 35 -6.47 6.85 13.38
CA VAL A 35 -5.20 7.08 12.68
C VAL A 35 -5.20 8.50 12.08
N GLN A 36 -4.18 9.27 12.43
CA GLN A 36 -4.02 10.66 12.00
C GLN A 36 -3.12 10.77 10.76
N ASP A 37 -3.07 11.97 10.16
CA ASP A 37 -2.21 12.31 9.02
C ASP A 37 -2.38 11.43 7.77
N LEU A 38 -3.56 10.86 7.56
CA LEU A 38 -3.85 9.99 6.42
C LEU A 38 -3.87 10.78 5.08
N PRO A 39 -3.02 10.42 4.10
CA PRO A 39 -2.99 11.11 2.80
C PRO A 39 -4.32 11.02 2.07
N GLU A 40 -4.72 12.08 1.37
CA GLU A 40 -5.97 12.09 0.60
C GLU A 40 -5.92 11.10 -0.57
N ARG A 41 -4.74 10.98 -1.21
CA ARG A 41 -4.55 10.21 -2.45
C ARG A 41 -3.30 9.34 -2.35
N LEU A 42 -3.29 8.30 -3.19
CA LEU A 42 -2.11 7.49 -3.42
C LEU A 42 -1.00 8.31 -4.06
N ASP A 43 0.24 8.10 -3.61
CA ASP A 43 1.42 8.56 -4.33
C ASP A 43 1.62 7.68 -5.57
N ARG A 44 1.71 8.32 -6.73
CA ARG A 44 1.93 7.67 -8.03
C ARG A 44 3.28 8.06 -8.65
N THR A 45 4.08 8.84 -7.93
CA THR A 45 5.36 9.40 -8.39
C THR A 45 6.54 8.54 -7.96
N VAL A 46 6.43 7.89 -6.79
CA VAL A 46 7.46 6.98 -6.27
C VAL A 46 7.28 5.59 -6.90
N PRO A 47 8.35 4.98 -7.46
CA PRO A 47 8.32 3.60 -7.92
C PRO A 47 7.87 2.63 -6.81
N TYR A 48 7.10 1.60 -7.16
CA TYR A 48 6.47 0.71 -6.19
C TYR A 48 7.50 0.01 -5.27
N ASP A 49 8.66 -0.34 -5.80
CA ASP A 49 9.73 -1.04 -5.10
C ASP A 49 10.53 -0.11 -4.18
N GLU A 50 10.71 1.15 -4.56
CA GLU A 50 11.31 2.18 -3.71
C GLU A 50 10.40 2.53 -2.52
N ALA A 51 9.07 2.55 -2.73
CA ALA A 51 8.12 2.90 -1.68
C ALA A 51 8.18 1.94 -0.48
N TRP A 52 8.47 0.65 -0.68
CA TRP A 52 8.42 -0.38 0.37
C TRP A 52 9.34 -0.15 1.56
N LEU A 53 10.48 0.52 1.35
CA LEU A 53 11.50 0.73 2.38
C LEU A 53 11.58 2.19 2.83
N ARG A 54 10.64 3.03 2.37
CA ARG A 54 10.59 4.42 2.82
C ARG A 54 10.20 4.50 4.30
N PRO A 55 10.92 5.28 5.12
CA PRO A 55 10.66 5.36 6.56
C PRO A 55 9.33 6.03 6.88
N ASP A 56 8.77 6.80 5.94
CA ASP A 56 7.47 7.45 6.04
C ASP A 56 6.33 6.63 5.42
N LEU A 57 6.57 5.35 5.05
CA LEU A 57 5.55 4.48 4.48
C LEU A 57 4.47 4.12 5.51
N LEU A 58 3.22 4.47 5.21
CA LEU A 58 2.04 4.05 5.96
C LEU A 58 1.53 2.67 5.52
N LEU A 59 1.35 2.48 4.22
CA LEU A 59 0.79 1.24 3.66
C LEU A 59 1.27 1.04 2.21
N SER A 60 1.62 -0.20 1.90
CA SER A 60 1.88 -0.66 0.53
C SER A 60 1.42 -2.09 0.31
N GLN A 61 1.39 -2.50 -0.95
CA GLN A 61 1.18 -3.89 -1.37
C GLN A 61 2.45 -4.41 -2.05
N ALA A 62 2.81 -5.64 -1.72
CA ALA A 62 3.92 -6.35 -2.33
C ALA A 62 3.49 -7.77 -2.64
N CYS A 63 4.02 -8.32 -3.74
CA CYS A 63 3.84 -9.74 -4.04
C CYS A 63 4.55 -10.59 -2.98
N GLY A 64 4.12 -11.84 -2.81
CA GLY A 64 4.75 -12.76 -1.86
C GLY A 64 6.24 -12.99 -2.11
N TYR A 65 6.68 -12.95 -3.37
CA TYR A 65 8.09 -13.15 -3.73
C TYR A 65 9.01 -12.00 -3.23
N PRO A 66 8.77 -10.72 -3.57
CA PRO A 66 9.51 -9.61 -2.96
C PRO A 66 9.49 -9.63 -1.43
N PHE A 67 8.33 -9.94 -0.83
CA PHE A 67 8.23 -10.03 0.62
C PHE A 67 9.17 -11.09 1.20
N ALA A 68 9.11 -12.32 0.68
CA ALA A 68 9.93 -13.42 1.17
C ALA A 68 11.42 -13.22 0.93
N LYS A 69 11.80 -12.66 -0.23
CA LYS A 69 13.20 -12.50 -0.63
C LYS A 69 13.89 -11.33 0.03
N SER A 70 13.20 -10.19 0.16
CA SER A 70 13.85 -8.94 0.54
C SER A 70 13.11 -8.16 1.63
N LEU A 71 11.79 -8.18 1.76
CA LEU A 71 11.11 -7.31 2.73
C LEU A 71 10.93 -7.92 4.13
N ARG A 72 11.02 -9.25 4.26
CA ARG A 72 10.85 -9.95 5.53
C ARG A 72 11.83 -9.42 6.59
N GLY A 73 11.31 -9.00 7.73
CA GLY A 73 12.10 -8.42 8.83
C GLY A 73 12.48 -6.94 8.63
N ARG A 74 12.20 -6.35 7.46
CA ARG A 74 12.40 -4.91 7.18
C ARG A 74 11.10 -4.11 7.13
N VAL A 75 9.98 -4.79 6.97
CA VAL A 75 8.63 -4.20 6.98
C VAL A 75 7.70 -4.97 7.92
N ARG A 76 6.60 -4.34 8.32
CA ARG A 76 5.53 -5.00 9.09
C ARG A 76 4.46 -5.54 8.15
N LEU A 77 4.30 -6.87 8.09
CA LEU A 77 3.18 -7.49 7.39
C LEU A 77 1.88 -7.25 8.20
N VAL A 78 0.87 -6.66 7.56
CA VAL A 78 -0.42 -6.34 8.21
C VAL A 78 -1.59 -7.14 7.69
N ALA A 79 -1.52 -7.64 6.45
CA ALA A 79 -2.58 -8.42 5.82
C ALA A 79 -2.02 -9.31 4.70
N THR A 80 -2.75 -10.36 4.35
CA THR A 80 -2.50 -11.19 3.16
C THR A 80 -3.82 -11.47 2.46
N PRO A 81 -3.87 -11.53 1.11
CA PRO A 81 -5.08 -11.90 0.40
C PRO A 81 -5.45 -13.36 0.71
N ILE A 82 -6.73 -13.59 0.99
CA ILE A 82 -7.26 -14.96 1.09
C ILE A 82 -7.73 -15.36 -0.30
N ALA A 83 -6.96 -16.21 -0.98
CA ALA A 83 -7.41 -16.84 -2.22
C ALA A 83 -8.51 -17.85 -1.86
N ARG A 84 -9.77 -17.46 -2.07
CA ARG A 84 -10.88 -18.42 -2.06
C ARG A 84 -10.86 -19.14 -3.40
N ARG A 85 -10.75 -20.47 -3.36
CA ARG A 85 -11.01 -21.32 -4.52
C ARG A 85 -12.51 -21.41 -4.77
#